data_AF-A0A803YP33-F1
#
_entry.id   AF-A0A803YP33-F1
#
_cell.length_a   1.000
_cell.length_b   1.000
_cell.length_c   1.000
_cell.angle_alpha   90.00
_cell.angle_beta   90.00
_cell.angle_gamma   90.00
#
_symmetry.space_group_name_H-M   'P 1'
#
loop_
_entity.id
_entity.type
_entity.pdbx_description
1 polymer ?
#
loop_
_entity_poly.entity_id
_entity_poly.type
_entity_poly.pdbx_seq_one_letter_code
_entity_poly.pdbx_strand_id
1 'polypeptide(L)'
;MEEGLKTADPHDCSAYTGWTGIALLYLQLYRVTKKQSHLQRSLDYVKRILRNLNGRRVTFLCGDAGPLAVGAVVYHMLKNETESKECVARLLQLQRTVVSMDAELPDELLYGRAGYLYALLYLNTEIASDTVPQSIIKEVIDAIIESGKNFSKEERKTERCPLLYQWHRKQYVGAAHGVAGIYYMLMQPIANVDQETLTELVKPSIDYVRHKKFRSGNYPSSLSNETDRLVHWCHGAPGVIHMLMQAYKFAEWCLEYGAHGCRIPDRPYSLFEGMAGAIHFLSDISVPETSRFPAFELGPQRREDKMEHDS
;
A
#
# COMPACT_ATOMS: atom_id res chain seq x y z
N MET A 1 -16.98 25.38 -1.49
CA MET A 1 -17.18 24.01 -0.95
C MET A 1 -18.63 23.77 -0.58
N GLU A 2 -19.20 24.57 0.33
CA GLU A 2 -20.58 24.35 0.82
C GLU A 2 -21.66 24.39 -0.28
N GLU A 3 -21.49 25.20 -1.32
CA GLU A 3 -22.41 25.20 -2.47
C GLU A 3 -22.33 23.91 -3.31
N GLY A 4 -21.13 23.36 -3.50
CA GLY A 4 -20.94 22.08 -4.20
C GLY A 4 -21.49 20.88 -3.43
N LEU A 5 -21.55 20.96 -2.09
CA LEU A 5 -22.17 19.94 -1.26
C LEU A 5 -23.70 19.89 -1.41
N LYS A 6 -24.35 20.97 -1.88
CA LYS A 6 -25.81 20.99 -2.10
C LYS A 6 -26.22 20.10 -3.27
N THR A 7 -25.33 19.87 -4.23
CA THR A 7 -25.57 19.04 -5.42
C THR A 7 -24.96 17.63 -5.30
N ALA A 8 -24.31 17.32 -4.18
CA ALA A 8 -23.72 16.00 -3.95
C ALA A 8 -24.81 14.95 -3.75
N ASP A 9 -24.58 13.72 -4.25
CA ASP A 9 -25.52 12.61 -4.06
C ASP A 9 -25.72 12.34 -2.57
N PRO A 10 -26.94 12.48 -2.03
CA PRO A 10 -27.20 12.29 -0.60
C PRO A 10 -27.00 10.84 -0.12
N HIS A 11 -26.88 9.87 -1.03
CA HIS A 11 -26.73 8.45 -0.73
C HIS A 11 -25.30 7.92 -0.91
N ASP A 12 -24.40 8.68 -1.54
CA ASP A 12 -23.00 8.25 -1.70
C ASP A 12 -22.26 8.33 -0.36
N CYS A 13 -22.15 7.18 0.29
CA CYS A 13 -21.47 7.03 1.57
C CYS A 13 -19.97 6.75 1.42
N SER A 14 -19.44 6.65 0.20
CA SER A 14 -18.03 6.27 -0.03
C SER A 14 -17.04 7.32 0.45
N ALA A 15 -15.79 6.92 0.69
CA ALA A 15 -14.70 7.86 0.93
C ALA A 15 -14.16 8.45 -0.39
N TYR A 16 -14.31 7.72 -1.49
CA TYR A 16 -13.79 8.09 -2.81
C TYR A 16 -14.51 9.29 -3.43
N THR A 17 -15.85 9.30 -3.40
CA THR A 17 -16.68 10.37 -3.98
C THR A 17 -17.75 10.90 -3.05
N GLY A 18 -17.96 10.24 -1.91
CA GLY A 18 -19.10 10.46 -1.03
C GLY A 18 -18.81 11.23 0.26
N TRP A 19 -19.78 11.17 1.15
CA TRP A 19 -19.79 11.91 2.41
C TRP A 19 -18.70 11.47 3.40
N THR A 20 -18.19 10.24 3.29
CA THR A 20 -17.06 9.79 4.13
C THR A 20 -15.78 10.53 3.78
N GLY A 21 -15.57 10.89 2.50
CA GLY A 21 -14.43 11.71 2.09
C GLY A 21 -14.50 13.12 2.68
N ILE A 22 -15.71 13.67 2.79
CA ILE A 22 -15.94 14.96 3.45
C ILE A 22 -15.71 14.86 4.97
N ALA A 23 -16.17 13.79 5.61
CA ALA A 23 -15.88 13.55 7.02
C ALA A 23 -14.37 13.45 7.28
N LEU A 24 -13.63 12.70 6.45
CA LEU A 24 -12.17 12.62 6.50
C LEU A 24 -11.49 13.97 6.35
N LEU A 25 -11.98 14.82 5.44
CA LEU A 25 -11.46 16.18 5.29
C LEU A 25 -11.63 16.98 6.59
N TYR A 26 -12.80 16.96 7.22
CA TYR A 26 -13.03 17.66 8.49
C TYR A 26 -12.22 17.09 9.64
N LEU A 27 -12.03 15.77 9.69
CA LEU A 27 -11.12 15.12 10.62
C LEU A 27 -9.67 15.62 10.43
N GLN A 28 -9.21 15.72 9.19
CA GLN A 28 -7.89 16.26 8.87
C GLN A 28 -7.77 17.76 9.24
N LEU A 29 -8.80 18.56 8.97
CA LEU A 29 -8.85 19.96 9.38
C LEU A 29 -8.78 20.10 10.91
N TYR A 30 -9.43 19.21 11.67
CA TYR A 30 -9.27 19.16 13.11
C TYR A 30 -7.83 18.81 13.51
N ARG A 31 -7.19 17.83 12.87
CA ARG A 31 -5.80 17.45 13.18
C ARG A 31 -4.83 18.63 13.03
N VAL A 32 -5.01 19.45 11.99
CA VAL A 32 -4.17 20.62 11.70
C VAL A 32 -4.52 21.82 12.59
N THR A 33 -5.81 22.14 12.73
CA THR A 33 -6.25 23.41 13.36
C THR A 33 -6.60 23.28 14.84
N LYS A 34 -6.83 22.06 15.33
CA LYS A 34 -7.34 21.72 16.66
C LYS A 34 -8.68 22.38 17.04
N LYS A 35 -9.42 22.95 16.08
CA LYS A 35 -10.74 23.55 16.30
C LYS A 35 -11.80 22.46 16.46
N GLN A 36 -12.44 22.39 17.64
CA GLN A 36 -13.46 21.38 17.94
C GLN A 36 -14.67 21.41 16.99
N SER A 37 -14.98 22.57 16.40
CA SER A 37 -16.04 22.68 15.39
C SER A 37 -15.79 21.79 14.16
N HIS A 38 -14.54 21.56 13.76
CA HIS A 38 -14.22 20.65 12.66
C HIS A 38 -14.47 19.19 13.04
N LEU A 39 -14.09 18.77 14.25
CA LEU A 39 -14.36 17.41 14.72
C LEU A 39 -15.86 17.16 14.87
N GLN A 40 -16.61 18.13 15.41
CA GLN A 40 -18.06 18.04 15.50
C GLN A 40 -18.72 17.96 14.12
N ARG A 41 -18.23 18.74 13.15
CA ARG A 41 -18.72 18.69 11.77
C ARG A 41 -18.45 17.34 11.11
N SER A 42 -17.28 16.74 11.35
CA SER A 42 -16.98 15.36 10.93
C SER A 42 -17.97 14.37 11.53
N LEU A 43 -18.27 14.49 12.82
CA LEU A 43 -19.24 13.63 13.50
C LEU A 43 -20.65 13.74 12.89
N ASP A 44 -21.10 14.94 12.52
CA ASP A 44 -22.42 15.14 11.92
C ASP A 44 -22.56 14.35 10.59
N TYR A 45 -21.51 14.34 9.77
CA TYR A 45 -21.47 13.52 8.56
C TYR A 45 -21.43 12.03 8.90
N VAL A 46 -20.55 11.60 9.81
CA VAL A 46 -20.43 10.20 10.26
C VAL A 46 -21.80 9.65 10.70
N LYS A 47 -22.53 10.37 11.56
CA LYS A 47 -23.85 9.94 12.04
C LYS A 47 -24.85 9.71 10.92
N ARG A 48 -24.83 10.54 9.88
CA ARG A 48 -25.69 10.39 8.70
C ARG A 48 -25.28 9.18 7.86
N ILE A 49 -23.97 9.01 7.63
CA ILE A 49 -23.42 7.94 6.79
C ILE A 49 -23.71 6.57 7.41
N LEU A 50 -23.45 6.40 8.72
CA LEU A 50 -23.61 5.12 9.42
C LEU A 50 -25.05 4.56 9.43
N ARG A 51 -26.05 5.42 9.19
CA ARG A 51 -27.47 5.04 9.05
C ARG A 51 -27.83 4.52 7.66
N ASN A 52 -26.98 4.75 6.66
CA ASN A 52 -27.25 4.49 5.24
C ASN A 52 -26.26 3.48 4.61
N LEU A 53 -25.55 2.71 5.44
CA LEU A 53 -24.68 1.64 4.96
C LEU A 53 -25.51 0.56 4.24
N ASN A 54 -24.97 0.00 3.16
CA ASN A 54 -25.74 -0.86 2.25
C ASN A 54 -25.17 -2.28 2.08
N GLY A 55 -24.02 -2.58 2.68
CA GLY A 55 -23.40 -3.90 2.67
C GLY A 55 -22.87 -4.37 1.33
N ARG A 56 -22.90 -3.55 0.27
CA ARG A 56 -22.55 -4.00 -1.10
C ARG A 56 -21.05 -4.09 -1.36
N ARG A 57 -20.25 -3.31 -0.64
CA ARG A 57 -18.80 -3.18 -0.84
C ARG A 57 -18.09 -3.12 0.49
N VAL A 58 -16.86 -3.62 0.54
CA VAL A 58 -16.14 -3.89 1.78
C VAL A 58 -14.90 -3.03 1.99
N THR A 59 -14.56 -2.11 1.08
CA THR A 59 -13.28 -1.37 1.13
C THR A 59 -13.40 -0.02 1.81
N PHE A 60 -12.25 0.53 2.24
CA PHE A 60 -12.20 1.88 2.80
C PHE A 60 -12.68 2.95 1.81
N LEU A 61 -12.24 2.87 0.55
CA LEU A 61 -12.53 3.91 -0.43
C LEU A 61 -13.96 3.85 -0.94
N CYS A 62 -14.47 2.66 -1.24
CA CYS A 62 -15.72 2.51 -1.99
C CYS A 62 -16.80 1.69 -1.27
N GLY A 63 -16.55 1.21 -0.05
CA GLY A 63 -17.45 0.36 0.71
C GLY A 63 -17.66 0.78 2.15
N ASP A 64 -18.36 -0.08 2.89
CA ASP A 64 -18.82 0.20 4.26
C ASP A 64 -17.66 0.26 5.27
N ALA A 65 -16.50 -0.30 4.93
CA ALA A 65 -15.32 -0.23 5.78
C ALA A 65 -14.81 1.20 5.98
N GLY A 66 -14.95 2.08 4.98
CA GLY A 66 -14.57 3.50 5.09
C GLY A 66 -15.38 4.23 6.16
N PRO A 67 -16.71 4.32 6.01
CA PRO A 67 -17.60 4.88 7.01
C PRO A 67 -17.37 4.35 8.43
N LEU A 68 -17.22 3.03 8.57
CA LEU A 68 -17.03 2.39 9.88
C LEU A 68 -15.68 2.77 10.49
N ALA A 69 -14.59 2.70 9.72
CA ALA A 69 -13.26 3.03 10.20
C ALA A 69 -13.12 4.52 10.57
N VAL A 70 -13.66 5.41 9.73
CA VAL A 70 -13.67 6.87 9.99
C VAL A 70 -14.56 7.18 11.19
N GLY A 71 -15.73 6.53 11.28
CA GLY A 71 -16.63 6.68 12.42
C GLY A 71 -15.98 6.29 13.74
N ALA A 72 -15.29 5.14 13.78
CA ALA A 72 -14.55 4.69 14.96
C ALA A 72 -13.53 5.74 15.44
N VAL A 73 -12.69 6.25 14.53
CA VAL A 73 -11.68 7.27 14.88
C VAL A 73 -12.33 8.56 15.36
N VAL A 74 -13.38 9.05 14.70
CA VAL A 74 -14.08 10.28 15.11
C VAL A 74 -14.69 10.12 16.50
N TYR A 75 -15.37 9.00 16.77
CA TYR A 75 -15.94 8.72 18.09
C TYR A 75 -14.86 8.58 19.17
N HIS A 76 -13.76 7.90 18.87
CA HIS A 76 -12.62 7.77 19.78
C HIS A 76 -12.01 9.14 20.12
N MET A 77 -11.77 10.01 19.14
CA MET A 77 -11.26 11.36 19.38
C MET A 77 -12.20 12.22 20.23
N LEU A 78 -13.50 11.94 20.20
CA LEU A 78 -14.52 12.56 21.04
C LEU A 78 -14.73 11.85 22.39
N LYS A 79 -13.91 10.85 22.71
CA LYS A 79 -13.98 10.02 23.93
C LYS A 79 -15.30 9.27 24.07
N ASN A 80 -15.96 8.96 22.96
CA ASN A 80 -17.15 8.12 22.92
C ASN A 80 -16.75 6.68 22.58
N GLU A 81 -16.24 5.97 23.59
CA GLU A 81 -15.70 4.62 23.45
C GLU A 81 -16.75 3.58 23.00
N THR A 82 -18.02 3.74 23.42
CA THR A 82 -19.10 2.82 23.07
C THR A 82 -19.35 2.80 21.56
N GLU A 83 -19.57 3.98 20.97
CA GLU A 83 -19.81 4.10 19.52
C GLU A 83 -18.56 3.78 18.69
N SER A 84 -17.38 4.11 19.22
CA SER A 84 -16.11 3.72 18.59
C SER A 84 -16.01 2.20 18.46
N LYS A 85 -16.18 1.48 19.56
CA LYS A 85 -16.11 0.01 19.60
C LYS A 85 -17.19 -0.65 18.76
N GLU A 86 -18.39 -0.09 18.71
CA GLU A 86 -19.47 -0.57 17.84
C GLU A 86 -19.08 -0.45 16.35
N CYS A 87 -18.48 0.67 15.94
CA CYS A 87 -17.98 0.83 14.58
C CYS A 87 -16.89 -0.20 14.24
N VAL A 88 -15.94 -0.44 15.17
CA VAL A 88 -14.91 -1.48 15.00
C VAL A 88 -15.55 -2.85 14.89
N ALA A 89 -16.48 -3.21 15.77
CA ALA A 89 -17.16 -4.52 15.74
C ALA A 89 -17.87 -4.77 14.42
N ARG A 90 -18.60 -3.77 13.90
CA ARG A 90 -19.26 -3.84 12.58
C ARG A 90 -18.27 -3.93 11.43
N LEU A 91 -17.11 -3.28 11.51
CA LEU A 91 -16.05 -3.41 10.49
C LEU A 91 -15.51 -4.84 10.44
N LEU A 92 -15.28 -5.46 11.61
CA LEU A 92 -14.79 -6.84 11.70
C LEU A 92 -15.81 -7.86 11.19
N GLN A 93 -17.11 -7.57 11.26
CA GLN A 93 -18.14 -8.45 10.68
C GLN A 93 -18.02 -8.60 9.15
N LEU A 94 -17.43 -7.62 8.45
CA LEU A 94 -17.20 -7.68 7.00
C LEU A 94 -16.14 -8.73 6.62
N GLN A 95 -15.27 -9.11 7.57
CA GLN A 95 -14.13 -10.00 7.32
C GLN A 95 -14.56 -11.33 6.68
N ARG A 96 -15.68 -11.91 7.10
CA ARG A 96 -16.17 -13.20 6.57
C ARG A 96 -16.32 -13.18 5.06
N THR A 97 -16.83 -12.09 4.50
CA THR A 97 -16.97 -11.91 3.05
C THR A 97 -15.61 -11.70 2.37
N VAL A 98 -14.67 -11.06 3.06
CA VAL A 98 -13.34 -10.73 2.53
C VAL A 98 -12.44 -11.96 2.43
N VAL A 99 -12.44 -12.82 3.45
CA VAL A 99 -11.56 -14.01 3.49
C VAL A 99 -12.15 -15.23 2.78
N SER A 100 -13.45 -15.20 2.44
CA SER A 100 -14.08 -16.26 1.67
C SER A 100 -13.41 -16.40 0.29
N MET A 101 -12.99 -17.62 -0.02
CA MET A 101 -12.44 -17.99 -1.33
C MET A 101 -13.53 -18.21 -2.39
N ASP A 102 -14.77 -18.45 -1.96
CA ASP A 102 -15.94 -18.57 -2.85
C ASP A 102 -16.47 -17.21 -3.32
N ALA A 103 -16.08 -16.13 -2.64
CA ALA A 103 -16.43 -14.78 -3.03
C ALA A 103 -15.52 -14.31 -4.17
N GLU A 104 -16.12 -13.85 -5.28
CA GLU A 104 -15.43 -13.14 -6.38
C GLU A 104 -14.96 -11.73 -5.98
N LEU A 105 -14.32 -11.60 -4.82
CA LEU A 105 -13.74 -10.35 -4.36
C LEU A 105 -12.34 -10.19 -4.98
N PRO A 106 -12.04 -9.04 -5.64
CA PRO A 106 -10.70 -8.79 -6.13
C PRO A 106 -9.75 -8.48 -4.97
N ASP A 107 -8.47 -8.26 -5.27
CA ASP A 107 -7.46 -7.97 -4.25
C ASP A 107 -7.04 -6.50 -4.22
N GLU A 108 -7.44 -5.69 -5.21
CA GLU A 108 -7.00 -4.29 -5.34
C GLU A 108 -7.62 -3.31 -4.33
N LEU A 109 -7.18 -2.04 -4.36
CA LEU A 109 -7.41 -1.10 -3.27
C LEU A 109 -8.83 -0.52 -3.25
N LEU A 110 -9.51 -0.37 -4.39
CA LEU A 110 -10.81 0.30 -4.44
C LEU A 110 -11.96 -0.63 -4.08
N TYR A 111 -11.90 -1.90 -4.43
CA TYR A 111 -12.99 -2.87 -4.29
C TYR A 111 -12.55 -4.20 -3.68
N GLY A 112 -11.25 -4.42 -3.49
CA GLY A 112 -10.69 -5.69 -3.07
C GLY A 112 -10.16 -5.77 -1.64
N ARG A 113 -9.54 -6.92 -1.36
CA ARG A 113 -8.99 -7.28 -0.05
C ARG A 113 -7.97 -6.25 0.47
N ALA A 114 -7.10 -5.69 -0.37
CA ALA A 114 -6.15 -4.65 0.06
C ALA A 114 -6.85 -3.38 0.54
N GLY A 115 -7.99 -3.02 -0.06
CA GLY A 115 -8.81 -1.89 0.37
C GLY A 115 -9.49 -2.09 1.72
N TYR A 116 -9.82 -3.33 2.07
CA TYR A 116 -10.30 -3.68 3.41
C TYR A 116 -9.15 -3.75 4.42
N LEU A 117 -8.02 -4.35 4.04
CA LEU A 117 -6.80 -4.38 4.85
C LEU A 117 -6.39 -2.96 5.28
N TYR A 118 -6.43 -1.99 4.35
CA TYR A 118 -6.18 -0.58 4.68
C TYR A 118 -7.09 -0.07 5.82
N ALA A 119 -8.38 -0.42 5.81
CA ALA A 119 -9.30 0.03 6.87
C ALA A 119 -8.92 -0.54 8.24
N LEU A 120 -8.47 -1.80 8.30
CA LEU A 120 -7.99 -2.42 9.54
C LEU A 120 -6.72 -1.74 10.06
N LEU A 121 -5.72 -1.56 9.18
CA LEU A 121 -4.45 -0.92 9.55
C LEU A 121 -4.64 0.55 9.94
N TYR A 122 -5.59 1.24 9.31
CA TYR A 122 -5.97 2.61 9.64
C TYR A 122 -6.45 2.71 11.10
N LEU A 123 -7.29 1.78 11.57
CA LEU A 123 -7.71 1.75 12.98
C LEU A 123 -6.54 1.53 13.93
N ASN A 124 -5.65 0.59 13.60
CA ASN A 124 -4.49 0.31 14.46
C ASN A 124 -3.49 1.49 14.51
N THR A 125 -3.48 2.33 13.47
CA THR A 125 -2.65 3.53 13.42
C THR A 125 -3.28 4.70 14.18
N GLU A 126 -4.60 4.85 14.11
CA GLU A 126 -5.30 6.06 14.56
C GLU A 126 -5.88 5.97 15.97
N ILE A 127 -6.11 4.75 16.48
CA ILE A 127 -6.67 4.52 17.82
C ILE A 127 -5.60 3.92 18.73
N ALA A 128 -5.22 2.67 18.46
CA ALA A 128 -4.17 1.95 19.18
C ALA A 128 -3.73 0.74 18.36
N SER A 129 -2.46 0.35 18.46
CA SER A 129 -1.85 -0.72 17.65
C SER A 129 -2.53 -2.09 17.76
N ASP A 130 -3.33 -2.31 18.80
CA ASP A 130 -4.06 -3.55 19.10
C ASP A 130 -5.59 -3.41 18.94
N THR A 131 -6.08 -2.31 18.36
CA THR A 131 -7.53 -2.07 18.14
C THR A 131 -8.18 -3.20 17.33
N VAL A 132 -7.50 -3.64 16.28
CA VAL A 132 -7.83 -4.81 15.48
C VAL A 132 -6.82 -5.91 15.82
N PRO A 133 -7.27 -7.11 16.23
CA PRO A 133 -6.38 -8.22 16.54
C PRO A 133 -5.54 -8.65 15.33
N GLN A 134 -4.26 -8.93 15.55
CA GLN A 134 -3.32 -9.34 14.50
C GLN A 134 -3.76 -10.60 13.75
N SER A 135 -4.50 -11.51 14.40
CA SER A 135 -5.05 -12.71 13.75
C SER A 135 -6.00 -12.36 12.60
N ILE A 136 -6.86 -11.35 12.78
CA ILE A 136 -7.81 -10.88 11.76
C ILE A 136 -7.05 -10.30 10.56
N ILE A 137 -6.03 -9.49 10.84
CA ILE A 137 -5.18 -8.88 9.82
C ILE A 137 -4.45 -9.97 9.02
N LYS A 138 -3.91 -10.98 9.73
CA LYS A 138 -3.23 -12.12 9.12
C LYS A 138 -4.15 -12.91 8.19
N GLU A 139 -5.38 -13.19 8.59
CA GLU A 139 -6.34 -13.92 7.73
C GLU A 139 -6.61 -13.19 6.40
N VAL A 140 -6.68 -11.84 6.42
CA VAL A 140 -6.84 -11.05 5.19
C VAL A 140 -5.57 -11.08 4.33
N ILE A 141 -4.39 -11.00 4.96
CA ILE A 141 -3.09 -11.11 4.27
C ILE A 141 -2.96 -12.49 3.61
N ASP A 142 -3.22 -13.57 4.35
CA ASP A 142 -3.14 -14.94 3.85
C ASP A 142 -4.06 -15.12 2.62
N ALA A 143 -5.27 -14.57 2.65
CA ALA A 143 -6.19 -14.58 1.52
C ALA A 143 -5.63 -13.82 0.29
N ILE A 144 -4.99 -12.66 0.48
CA ILE A 144 -4.33 -11.90 -0.59
C ILE A 144 -3.14 -12.68 -1.18
N ILE A 145 -2.34 -13.33 -0.33
CA ILE A 145 -1.16 -14.10 -0.75
C ILE A 145 -1.59 -15.34 -1.56
N GLU A 146 -2.55 -16.11 -1.05
CA GLU A 146 -3.03 -17.31 -1.74
C GLU A 146 -3.72 -16.99 -3.07
N SER A 147 -4.57 -15.95 -3.12
CA SER A 147 -5.15 -15.44 -4.38
C SER A 147 -4.06 -15.08 -5.39
N GLY A 148 -3.03 -14.36 -4.94
CA GLY A 148 -1.92 -13.92 -5.78
C GLY A 148 -1.06 -15.06 -6.33
N LYS A 149 -0.77 -16.07 -5.51
CA LYS A 149 -0.04 -17.28 -5.90
C LYS A 149 -0.83 -18.09 -6.93
N ASN A 150 -2.12 -18.27 -6.68
CA ASN A 150 -3.01 -19.02 -7.57
C ASN A 150 -3.08 -18.37 -8.96
N PHE A 151 -3.34 -17.07 -9.02
CA PHE A 151 -3.43 -16.37 -10.29
C PHE A 151 -2.07 -16.32 -11.04
N SER A 152 -0.95 -16.15 -10.31
CA SER A 152 0.38 -16.23 -10.92
C SER A 152 0.65 -17.61 -11.54
N LYS A 153 0.23 -18.69 -10.86
CA LYS A 153 0.33 -20.06 -11.36
C LYS A 153 -0.52 -20.29 -12.61
N GLU A 154 -1.76 -19.82 -12.61
CA GLU A 154 -2.66 -19.88 -13.77
C GLU A 154 -2.06 -19.20 -15.00
N GLU A 155 -1.45 -18.03 -14.80
CA GLU A 155 -0.77 -17.25 -15.84
C GLU A 155 0.62 -17.79 -16.21
N ARG A 156 1.08 -18.87 -15.56
CA ARG A 156 2.42 -19.48 -15.72
C ARG A 156 3.55 -18.46 -15.49
N LYS A 157 3.39 -17.60 -14.49
CA LYS A 157 4.35 -16.53 -14.14
C LYS A 157 5.02 -16.73 -12.79
N THR A 158 4.77 -17.83 -12.08
CA THR A 158 5.28 -18.07 -10.71
C THR A 158 6.78 -17.82 -10.56
N GLU A 159 7.61 -18.29 -11.49
CA GLU A 159 9.07 -18.10 -11.43
C GLU A 159 9.51 -16.63 -11.58
N ARG A 160 8.72 -15.82 -12.29
CA ARG A 160 9.05 -14.42 -12.60
C ARG A 160 8.38 -13.43 -11.66
N CYS A 161 7.18 -13.75 -11.19
CA CYS A 161 6.32 -12.90 -10.38
C CYS A 161 5.45 -13.79 -9.50
N PRO A 162 5.94 -14.23 -8.33
CA PRO A 162 5.22 -15.20 -7.48
C PRO A 162 3.80 -14.77 -7.08
N LEU A 163 3.56 -13.47 -6.94
CA LEU A 163 2.26 -12.89 -6.64
C LEU A 163 1.78 -12.05 -7.81
N LEU A 164 0.68 -12.42 -8.45
CA LEU A 164 0.09 -11.64 -9.52
C LEU A 164 -1.41 -11.48 -9.29
N TYR A 165 -1.98 -10.37 -9.78
CA TYR A 165 -3.39 -10.06 -9.55
C TYR A 165 -4.05 -9.54 -10.82
N GLN A 166 -5.38 -9.61 -10.84
CA GLN A 166 -6.20 -9.02 -11.89
C GLN A 166 -7.45 -8.36 -11.33
N TRP A 167 -7.95 -7.40 -12.08
CA TRP A 167 -9.26 -6.79 -11.88
C TRP A 167 -9.89 -6.54 -13.26
N HIS A 168 -11.16 -6.90 -13.45
CA HIS A 168 -11.84 -6.85 -14.77
C HIS A 168 -11.00 -7.42 -15.92
N ARG A 169 -10.41 -8.61 -15.72
CA ARG A 169 -9.58 -9.34 -16.70
C ARG A 169 -8.33 -8.58 -17.16
N LYS A 170 -7.86 -7.60 -16.38
CA LYS A 170 -6.63 -6.86 -16.67
C LYS A 170 -5.68 -6.95 -15.48
N GLN A 171 -4.40 -7.16 -15.79
CA GLN A 171 -3.30 -7.14 -14.84
C GLN A 171 -2.85 -5.70 -14.64
N TYR A 172 -3.60 -4.93 -13.83
CA TYR A 172 -3.30 -3.52 -13.58
C TYR A 172 -2.01 -3.33 -12.78
N VAL A 173 -1.29 -2.25 -13.07
CA VAL A 173 0.00 -1.94 -12.43
C VAL A 173 -0.13 -0.89 -11.32
N GLY A 174 -0.94 0.15 -11.53
CA GLY A 174 -1.01 1.32 -10.65
C GLY A 174 -1.59 1.06 -9.25
N ALA A 175 -1.64 2.11 -8.42
CA ALA A 175 -1.98 1.99 -7.00
C ALA A 175 -3.47 1.71 -6.73
N ALA A 176 -4.36 2.13 -7.63
CA ALA A 176 -5.80 1.97 -7.44
C ALA A 176 -6.22 0.50 -7.63
N HIS A 177 -6.12 0.02 -8.87
CA HIS A 177 -6.64 -1.29 -9.27
C HIS A 177 -5.58 -2.37 -9.43
N GLY A 178 -4.32 -2.03 -9.16
CA GLY A 178 -3.17 -2.82 -9.59
C GLY A 178 -2.26 -3.28 -8.48
N VAL A 179 -1.25 -4.01 -8.91
CA VAL A 179 -0.28 -4.68 -8.03
C VAL A 179 0.52 -3.71 -7.17
N ALA A 180 0.76 -2.47 -7.61
CA ALA A 180 1.48 -1.49 -6.79
C ALA A 180 0.74 -1.14 -5.49
N GLY A 181 -0.58 -1.02 -5.54
CA GLY A 181 -1.38 -0.77 -4.34
C GLY A 181 -1.38 -1.97 -3.39
N ILE A 182 -1.50 -3.18 -3.94
CA ILE A 182 -1.52 -4.42 -3.18
C ILE A 182 -0.18 -4.64 -2.46
N TYR A 183 0.94 -4.57 -3.18
CA TYR A 183 2.26 -4.76 -2.59
C TYR A 183 2.59 -3.66 -1.57
N TYR A 184 2.19 -2.41 -1.84
CA TYR A 184 2.35 -1.32 -0.86
C TYR A 184 1.67 -1.64 0.47
N MET A 185 0.46 -2.21 0.43
CA MET A 185 -0.27 -2.60 1.64
C MET A 185 0.39 -3.77 2.37
N LEU A 186 0.88 -4.78 1.63
CA LEU A 186 1.59 -5.93 2.21
C LEU A 186 2.91 -5.52 2.89
N MET A 187 3.58 -4.47 2.40
CA MET A 187 4.83 -3.96 2.99
C MET A 187 4.63 -2.98 4.15
N GLN A 188 3.40 -2.67 4.57
CA GLN A 188 3.19 -1.79 5.72
C GLN A 188 3.67 -2.50 7.00
N PRO A 189 4.55 -1.88 7.82
CA PRO A 189 5.08 -2.54 9.02
C PRO A 189 3.99 -3.00 9.99
N ILE A 190 2.91 -2.20 10.11
CA ILE A 190 1.76 -2.52 10.96
C ILE A 190 0.91 -3.70 10.44
N ALA A 191 1.07 -4.09 9.16
CA ALA A 191 0.50 -5.33 8.65
C ALA A 191 1.20 -6.56 9.24
N ASN A 192 2.48 -6.42 9.63
CA ASN A 192 3.32 -7.45 10.24
C ASN A 192 3.28 -8.77 9.45
N VAL A 193 3.50 -8.66 8.13
CA VAL A 193 3.76 -9.78 7.24
C VAL A 193 5.13 -10.36 7.59
N ASP A 194 5.25 -11.69 7.61
CA ASP A 194 6.50 -12.35 7.96
C ASP A 194 7.59 -12.11 6.90
N GLN A 195 8.84 -12.17 7.36
CA GLN A 195 10.00 -11.84 6.54
C GLN A 195 10.20 -12.79 5.34
N GLU A 196 9.83 -14.06 5.49
CA GLU A 196 9.92 -15.07 4.43
C GLU A 196 8.96 -14.70 3.30
N THR A 197 7.68 -14.45 3.60
CA THR A 197 6.69 -13.96 2.64
C THR A 197 7.16 -12.68 1.94
N LEU A 198 7.70 -11.71 2.68
CA LEU A 198 8.18 -10.46 2.09
C LEU A 198 9.36 -10.68 1.14
N THR A 199 10.29 -11.55 1.51
CA THR A 199 11.53 -11.78 0.75
C THR A 199 11.32 -12.71 -0.44
N GLU A 200 10.54 -13.78 -0.27
CA GLU A 200 10.39 -14.84 -1.25
C GLU A 200 9.21 -14.62 -2.20
N LEU A 201 8.19 -13.85 -1.79
CA LEU A 201 6.99 -13.63 -2.60
C LEU A 201 6.84 -12.17 -3.02
N VAL A 202 6.85 -11.23 -2.07
CA VAL A 202 6.55 -9.81 -2.36
C VAL A 202 7.70 -9.14 -3.12
N LYS A 203 8.93 -9.26 -2.64
CA LYS A 203 10.11 -8.67 -3.28
C LYS A 203 10.29 -9.07 -4.76
N PRO A 204 10.34 -10.36 -5.14
CA PRO A 204 10.49 -10.73 -6.56
C PRO A 204 9.32 -10.26 -7.43
N SER A 205 8.11 -10.15 -6.86
CA SER A 205 6.95 -9.61 -7.57
C SER A 205 7.06 -8.09 -7.80
N ILE A 206 7.63 -7.34 -6.85
CA ILE A 206 7.98 -5.92 -7.02
C ILE A 206 9.07 -5.77 -8.07
N ASP A 207 10.11 -6.60 -8.04
CA ASP A 207 11.18 -6.60 -9.03
C ASP A 207 10.61 -6.83 -10.44
N TYR A 208 9.65 -7.75 -10.60
CA TYR A 208 8.95 -7.94 -11.86
C TYR A 208 8.26 -6.66 -12.36
N VAL A 209 7.57 -5.93 -11.49
CA VAL A 209 6.90 -4.66 -11.83
C VAL A 209 7.91 -3.56 -12.15
N ARG A 210 9.01 -3.47 -11.40
CA ARG A 210 10.10 -2.50 -11.64
C ARG A 210 10.59 -2.56 -13.08
N HIS A 211 10.70 -3.76 -13.66
CA HIS A 211 11.14 -3.97 -15.05
C HIS A 211 10.07 -3.65 -16.11
N LYS A 212 8.86 -3.23 -15.73
CA LYS A 212 7.80 -2.78 -16.65
C LYS A 212 7.81 -1.27 -16.91
N LYS A 213 8.77 -0.55 -16.33
CA LYS A 213 8.96 0.89 -16.53
C LYS A 213 9.19 1.21 -18.02
N PHE A 214 8.50 2.21 -18.53
CA PHE A 214 8.77 2.76 -19.86
C PHE A 214 10.11 3.49 -19.90
N ARG A 215 10.59 3.80 -21.11
CA ARG A 215 11.81 4.60 -21.32
C ARG A 215 11.72 5.99 -20.68
N SER A 216 10.51 6.56 -20.58
CA SER A 216 10.25 7.85 -19.92
C SER A 216 10.43 7.80 -18.40
N GLY A 217 10.50 6.61 -17.80
CA GLY A 217 10.40 6.42 -16.36
C GLY A 217 8.97 6.20 -15.85
N ASN A 218 7.95 6.36 -16.70
CA ASN A 218 6.56 6.10 -16.35
C ASN A 218 6.23 4.59 -16.34
N TYR A 219 5.02 4.23 -15.90
CA TYR A 219 4.54 2.85 -15.85
C TYR A 219 3.26 2.67 -16.68
N PRO A 220 3.05 1.49 -17.28
CA PRO A 220 1.83 1.18 -18.02
C PRO A 220 0.64 1.10 -17.06
N SER A 221 -0.58 1.30 -17.58
CA SER A 221 -1.79 1.11 -16.75
C SER A 221 -2.04 -0.37 -16.40
N SER A 222 -1.72 -1.27 -17.32
CA SER A 222 -1.77 -2.73 -17.16
C SER A 222 -0.60 -3.39 -17.88
N LEU A 223 -0.23 -4.61 -17.50
CA LEU A 223 0.95 -5.31 -18.03
C LEU A 223 0.95 -5.52 -19.56
N SER A 224 -0.23 -5.52 -20.19
CA SER A 224 -0.40 -5.63 -21.64
C SER A 224 -0.50 -4.29 -22.37
N ASN A 225 -0.50 -3.15 -21.66
CA ASN A 225 -0.63 -1.84 -22.29
C ASN A 225 0.75 -1.26 -22.60
N GLU A 226 0.99 -0.95 -23.87
CA GLU A 226 2.26 -0.37 -24.36
C GLU A 226 2.21 1.15 -24.50
N THR A 227 1.08 1.78 -24.16
CA THR A 227 0.85 3.22 -24.37
C THR A 227 1.29 4.03 -23.15
N ASP A 228 2.33 4.83 -23.32
CA ASP A 228 2.86 5.73 -22.28
C ASP A 228 2.14 7.09 -22.29
N ARG A 229 1.06 7.20 -21.50
CA ARG A 229 0.21 8.42 -21.48
C ARG A 229 -0.30 8.80 -20.09
N LEU A 230 -0.64 7.83 -19.25
CA LEU A 230 -1.31 8.10 -17.97
C LEU A 230 -0.27 8.40 -16.88
N VAL A 231 -0.40 9.57 -16.26
CA VAL A 231 0.47 10.03 -15.17
C VAL A 231 -0.42 10.40 -13.98
N HIS A 232 -1.08 9.40 -13.42
CA HIS A 232 -2.04 9.55 -12.32
C HIS A 232 -1.67 8.66 -11.14
N TRP A 233 -2.24 8.94 -9.97
CA TRP A 233 -2.17 8.03 -8.82
C TRP A 233 -2.75 6.65 -9.15
N CYS A 234 -3.89 6.62 -9.85
CA CYS A 234 -4.54 5.37 -10.20
C CYS A 234 -3.76 4.55 -11.24
N HIS A 235 -3.10 5.22 -12.19
CA HIS A 235 -2.36 4.59 -13.29
C HIS A 235 -1.14 5.43 -13.67
N GLY A 236 0.05 4.85 -13.55
CA GLY A 236 1.32 5.48 -13.88
C GLY A 236 2.24 5.68 -12.66
N ALA A 237 3.37 6.36 -12.89
CA ALA A 237 4.41 6.58 -11.90
C ALA A 237 3.93 7.19 -10.57
N PRO A 238 2.99 8.16 -10.53
CA PRO A 238 2.55 8.75 -9.26
C PRO A 238 1.88 7.74 -8.31
N GLY A 239 1.28 6.67 -8.84
CA GLY A 239 0.80 5.56 -8.01
C GLY A 239 1.92 4.61 -7.61
N VAL A 240 2.74 4.19 -8.58
CA VAL A 240 3.78 3.17 -8.41
C VAL A 240 4.88 3.61 -7.44
N ILE A 241 5.19 4.91 -7.37
CA ILE A 241 6.25 5.44 -6.50
C ILE A 241 6.05 5.08 -5.01
N HIS A 242 4.80 4.96 -4.55
CA HIS A 242 4.50 4.61 -3.15
C HIS A 242 5.03 3.22 -2.82
N MET A 243 4.81 2.25 -3.71
CA MET A 243 5.35 0.89 -3.60
C MET A 243 6.87 0.91 -3.64
N LEU A 244 7.49 1.65 -4.56
CA LEU A 244 8.95 1.68 -4.69
C LEU A 244 9.63 2.31 -3.46
N MET A 245 9.09 3.41 -2.93
CA MET A 245 9.59 4.03 -1.71
C MET A 245 9.43 3.11 -0.50
N GLN A 246 8.30 2.40 -0.40
CA GLN A 246 8.09 1.45 0.69
C GLN A 246 9.04 0.24 0.57
N ALA A 247 9.29 -0.26 -0.65
CA ALA A 247 10.26 -1.32 -0.89
C ALA A 247 11.68 -0.88 -0.54
N TYR A 248 12.04 0.38 -0.82
CA TYR A 248 13.33 0.95 -0.42
C TYR A 248 13.44 1.02 1.12
N LYS A 249 12.43 1.56 1.81
CA LYS A 249 12.39 1.58 3.28
C LYS A 249 12.45 0.18 3.90
N PHE A 250 11.78 -0.79 3.28
CA PHE A 250 11.86 -2.18 3.72
C PHE A 250 13.26 -2.75 3.51
N ALA A 251 13.90 -2.45 2.38
CA ALA A 251 15.30 -2.81 2.17
C ALA A 251 16.20 -2.16 3.23
N GLU A 252 16.02 -0.87 3.55
CA GLU A 252 16.72 -0.21 4.66
C GLU A 252 16.48 -0.93 6.00
N TRP A 253 15.23 -1.28 6.32
CA TRP A 253 14.88 -2.03 7.53
C TRP A 253 15.54 -3.41 7.57
N CYS A 254 15.56 -4.15 6.46
CA CYS A 254 16.28 -5.42 6.36
C CYS A 254 17.79 -5.26 6.59
N LEU A 255 18.31 -4.05 6.40
CA LEU A 255 19.72 -3.71 6.60
C LEU A 255 20.01 -3.16 8.01
N GLU A 256 18.99 -2.94 8.85
CA GLU A 256 19.13 -2.60 10.29
C GLU A 256 19.46 -3.85 11.13
N TYR A 257 20.61 -4.46 10.83
CA TYR A 257 21.09 -5.66 11.51
C TYR A 257 21.16 -5.49 13.04
N GLY A 258 20.60 -6.45 13.78
CA GLY A 258 20.61 -6.47 15.25
C GLY A 258 19.51 -5.65 15.93
N ALA A 259 18.73 -4.85 15.20
CA ALA A 259 17.62 -4.06 15.76
C ALA A 259 16.29 -4.84 15.84
N HIS A 260 16.19 -6.00 15.18
CA HIS A 260 14.94 -6.76 15.01
C HIS A 260 15.01 -8.20 15.55
N GLY A 261 15.98 -8.49 16.43
CA GLY A 261 16.18 -9.85 16.98
C GLY A 261 16.84 -10.85 16.02
N CYS A 262 17.26 -10.40 14.82
CA CYS A 262 18.08 -11.18 13.90
C CYS A 262 19.51 -11.37 14.44
N ARG A 263 20.16 -12.48 14.05
CA ARG A 263 21.55 -12.77 14.42
C ARG A 263 22.45 -11.62 13.94
N ILE A 264 23.22 -11.06 14.87
CA ILE A 264 24.25 -10.07 14.57
C ILE A 264 25.36 -10.77 13.75
N PRO A 265 25.79 -10.21 12.60
CA PRO A 265 26.87 -10.78 11.82
C PRO A 265 28.17 -10.84 12.62
N ASP A 266 29.06 -11.77 12.29
CA ASP A 266 30.33 -11.92 13.00
C ASP A 266 31.19 -10.63 12.90
N ARG A 267 31.08 -9.88 11.79
CA ARG A 267 31.65 -8.54 11.60
C ARG A 267 30.56 -7.48 11.26
N PRO A 268 29.89 -6.88 12.27
CA PRO A 268 28.68 -6.06 12.10
C PRO A 268 28.82 -4.79 11.26
N TYR A 269 30.04 -4.27 11.10
CA TYR A 269 30.32 -3.04 10.33
C TYR A 269 31.08 -3.31 9.02
N SER A 270 31.36 -4.58 8.70
CA SER A 270 32.12 -4.91 7.51
C SER A 270 31.32 -4.69 6.23
N LEU A 271 32.05 -4.58 5.10
CA LEU A 271 31.44 -4.38 3.79
C LEU A 271 30.63 -5.59 3.30
N PHE A 272 30.99 -6.81 3.72
CA PHE A 272 30.41 -8.05 3.19
C PHE A 272 29.50 -8.79 4.16
N GLU A 273 29.58 -8.50 5.47
CA GLU A 273 28.72 -9.12 6.47
C GLU A 273 27.83 -8.09 7.19
N GLY A 274 28.16 -6.80 7.11
CA GLY A 274 27.63 -5.78 8.00
C GLY A 274 27.15 -4.51 7.32
N MET A 275 27.00 -3.48 8.15
CA MET A 275 26.38 -2.20 7.80
C MET A 275 27.06 -1.44 6.65
N ALA A 276 28.36 -1.63 6.41
CA ALA A 276 29.03 -0.96 5.30
C ALA A 276 28.54 -1.49 3.94
N GLY A 277 28.14 -2.76 3.83
CA GLY A 277 27.51 -3.32 2.63
C GLY A 277 26.14 -2.73 2.36
N ALA A 278 25.35 -2.56 3.42
CA ALA A 278 24.06 -1.87 3.38
C ALA A 278 24.19 -0.44 2.88
N ILE A 279 25.07 0.34 3.52
CA ILE A 279 25.33 1.74 3.16
C ILE A 279 25.83 1.83 1.71
N HIS A 280 26.74 0.95 1.30
CA HIS A 280 27.21 0.90 -0.08
C HIS A 280 26.04 0.67 -1.05
N PHE A 281 25.21 -0.35 -0.80
CA PHE A 281 24.04 -0.65 -1.62
C PHE A 281 23.08 0.54 -1.73
N LEU A 282 22.73 1.16 -0.60
CA LEU A 282 21.80 2.30 -0.55
C LEU A 282 22.37 3.56 -1.23
N SER A 283 23.66 3.80 -1.07
CA SER A 283 24.35 4.89 -1.78
C SER A 283 24.33 4.64 -3.28
N ASP A 284 24.61 3.42 -3.69
CA ASP A 284 24.87 3.09 -5.09
C ASP A 284 23.58 2.95 -5.91
N ILE A 285 22.48 2.54 -5.29
CA ILE A 285 21.15 2.50 -5.92
C ILE A 285 20.55 3.89 -6.18
N SER A 286 21.15 4.96 -5.62
CA SER A 286 20.77 6.34 -5.94
C SER A 286 21.08 6.71 -7.40
N VAL A 287 21.94 5.96 -8.08
CA VAL A 287 22.24 6.09 -9.52
C VAL A 287 22.23 4.70 -10.18
N PRO A 288 21.03 4.11 -10.40
CA PRO A 288 20.87 2.71 -10.85
C PRO A 288 21.63 2.34 -12.12
N GLU A 289 21.83 3.29 -13.02
CA GLU A 289 22.49 3.09 -14.31
C GLU A 289 24.00 2.80 -14.17
N THR A 290 24.58 3.19 -13.03
CA THR A 290 26.02 3.01 -12.77
C THR A 290 26.32 2.12 -11.57
N SER A 291 25.28 1.60 -10.90
CA SER A 291 25.44 0.76 -9.70
C SER A 291 26.19 -0.52 -9.99
N ARG A 292 27.01 -0.96 -9.04
CA ARG A 292 27.84 -2.16 -9.10
C ARG A 292 28.01 -2.83 -7.76
N PHE A 293 28.10 -4.15 -7.79
CA PHE A 293 28.46 -4.91 -6.61
C PHE A 293 29.91 -4.59 -6.17
N PRO A 294 30.11 -4.14 -4.90
CA PRO A 294 31.42 -3.71 -4.43
C PRO A 294 32.45 -4.83 -4.50
N ALA A 295 33.64 -4.49 -5.03
CA ALA A 295 34.78 -5.40 -5.16
C ALA A 295 34.50 -6.70 -5.95
N PHE A 296 33.48 -6.70 -6.81
CA PHE A 296 33.17 -7.80 -7.73
C PHE A 296 32.92 -7.30 -9.16
N GLU A 297 32.00 -6.35 -9.33
CA GLU A 297 31.65 -5.83 -10.66
C GLU A 297 32.54 -4.66 -11.08
N LEU A 298 33.19 -4.80 -12.23
CA LEU A 298 34.08 -3.78 -12.80
C LEU A 298 33.33 -2.85 -13.76
N GLY A 299 33.84 -1.62 -13.90
CA GLY A 299 33.27 -0.63 -14.80
C GLY A 299 33.68 -0.72 -16.24
N PRO A 300 32.95 0.00 -17.13
CA PRO A 300 33.46 0.23 -18.47
C PRO A 300 34.82 0.91 -18.35
N GLN A 301 35.78 0.44 -19.14
CA GLN A 301 37.09 1.05 -19.24
C GLN A 301 36.91 2.52 -19.63
N ARG A 302 37.50 3.43 -18.86
CA ARG A 302 37.62 4.83 -19.28
C ARG A 302 38.39 4.82 -20.59
N ARG A 303 37.77 5.26 -21.68
CA ARG A 303 38.52 5.63 -22.88
C ARG A 303 39.28 6.90 -22.50
N GLU A 304 40.60 6.83 -22.51
CA GLU A 304 41.43 8.03 -22.44
C GLU A 304 41.16 8.82 -23.72
N ASP A 305 40.54 9.99 -23.59
CA ASP A 305 40.50 10.96 -24.67
C ASP A 305 41.95 11.36 -24.95
N LYS A 306 42.45 10.97 -26.13
CA LYS A 306 43.72 11.49 -26.63
C LYS A 306 43.56 12.99 -26.76
N MET A 307 44.28 13.74 -25.94
CA MET A 307 44.49 15.17 -26.18
C MET A 307 45.16 15.31 -27.56
N GLU A 308 44.43 15.83 -28.52
CA GLU A 308 45.00 16.44 -29.72
C GLU A 308 45.83 17.64 -29.24
N HIS A 309 47.16 17.46 -29.22
CA HIS A 309 48.07 18.60 -29.27
C HIS A 309 48.12 19.08 -30.71
N ASP A 310 47.34 20.12 -31.00
CA ASP A 310 47.56 20.96 -32.17
C ASP A 310 48.98 21.55 -32.10
N SER A 311 49.75 21.31 -33.16
CA SER A 311 50.94 22.05 -33.56
C SER A 311 50.72 22.57 -34.97
#